data_AF-A0A958FBB5-F1
#
_entry.id   AF-A0A958FBB5-F1
#
_cell.length_a   1.000
_cell.length_b   1.000
_cell.length_c   1.000
_cell.angle_alpha   90.00
_cell.angle_beta   90.00
_cell.angle_gamma   90.00
#
_symmetry.space_group_name_H-M   'P 1'
#
loop_
_entity.id
_entity.type
_entity.pdbx_description
1 polymer ?
#
loop_
_entity_poly.entity_id
_entity_poly.type
_entity_poly.pdbx_seq_one_letter_code
_entity_poly.pdbx_strand_id
1 'polypeptide(L)'
;EDIEVAPSQGSHFFQNITSFMIGYFTASNGQNGAFVDWPWLRGQTPLDSKKYTRHVRLDKPLVVKMNGHQHRGVIFKPGEE
;
A
#
# COMPACT_ATOMS: atom_id res chain seq x y z
N GLU A 1 16.09 -1.72 15.45
CA GLU A 1 14.67 -2.02 15.63
C GLU A 1 13.88 -1.02 14.80
N ASP A 2 13.02 -1.51 13.89
CA ASP A 2 12.04 -0.66 13.25
C ASP A 2 10.95 -0.35 14.29
N ILE A 3 10.74 0.94 14.56
CA ILE A 3 9.70 1.39 15.50
C ILE A 3 8.35 1.15 14.82
N GLU A 4 7.48 0.37 15.45
CA GLU A 4 6.07 0.29 15.05
C GLU A 4 5.36 1.57 15.44
N VAL A 5 5.26 2.50 14.49
CA VAL A 5 4.49 3.74 14.66
C VAL A 5 3.06 3.45 14.27
N ALA A 6 2.12 3.67 15.19
CA ALA A 6 0.70 3.61 14.88
C ALA A 6 0.38 4.61 13.74
N PRO A 7 -0.45 4.24 12.74
CA PRO A 7 -0.90 5.18 11.73
C PRO A 7 -1.47 6.44 12.39
N SER A 8 -1.29 7.60 11.74
CA SER A 8 -1.83 8.88 12.20
C SER A 8 -3.29 8.72 12.65
N GLN A 9 -3.55 8.90 13.94
CA GLN A 9 -4.90 8.90 14.53
C GLN A 9 -5.57 10.28 14.42
N GLY A 10 -4.99 11.22 13.66
CA GLY A 10 -5.54 12.56 13.50
C GLY A 10 -6.86 12.52 12.74
N SER A 11 -7.96 12.96 13.37
CA SER A 11 -9.30 12.95 12.78
C SER A 11 -9.37 13.63 11.40
N HIS A 12 -8.57 14.68 11.18
CA HIS A 12 -8.48 15.39 9.90
C HIS A 12 -7.91 14.53 8.77
N PHE A 13 -7.02 13.59 9.08
CA PHE A 13 -6.45 12.69 8.07
C PHE A 13 -7.52 11.75 7.51
N PHE A 14 -8.27 11.08 8.38
CA PHE A 14 -9.36 10.18 7.96
C PHE A 14 -10.54 10.90 7.31
N GLN A 15 -10.88 12.11 7.79
CA GLN A 15 -11.90 12.95 7.16
C GLN A 15 -11.54 13.29 5.71
N ASN A 16 -10.28 13.63 5.45
CA ASN A 16 -9.83 13.94 4.09
C ASN A 16 -9.87 12.71 3.17
N ILE A 17 -9.37 11.56 3.64
CA ILE A 17 -9.40 10.30 2.88
C ILE A 17 -10.84 9.92 2.49
N THR A 18 -11.75 10.01 3.46
CA THR A 18 -13.17 9.65 3.24
C THR A 18 -13.85 10.65 2.31
N SER A 19 -13.62 11.96 2.50
CA SER A 19 -14.25 13.01 1.69
C SER A 19 -13.80 12.99 0.23
N PHE A 20 -12.54 12.62 -0.03
CA PHE A 20 -12.00 12.48 -1.39
C PHE A 20 -12.23 11.09 -2.00
N MET A 21 -12.96 10.21 -1.31
CA MET A 21 -13.20 8.82 -1.74
C MET A 21 -11.91 8.06 -2.06
N ILE A 22 -10.85 8.31 -1.28
CA ILE A 22 -9.56 7.66 -1.47
C ILE A 22 -9.59 6.28 -0.80
N GLY A 23 -9.28 5.24 -1.55
CA GLY A 23 -9.05 3.91 -1.00
C GLY A 23 -7.78 3.90 -0.14
N TYR A 24 -7.89 3.42 1.11
CA TYR A 24 -6.80 3.40 2.08
C TYR A 24 -6.60 2.01 2.66
N PHE A 25 -5.35 1.53 2.66
CA PHE A 25 -4.94 0.27 3.28
C PHE A 25 -3.90 0.53 4.35
N THR A 26 -4.03 -0.19 5.45
CA THR A 26 -3.01 -0.27 6.49
C THR A 26 -2.38 -1.66 6.47
N ALA A 27 -1.09 -1.75 6.20
CA ALA A 27 -0.31 -2.96 6.36
C ALA A 27 0.69 -2.74 7.49
N SER A 28 0.38 -3.22 8.69
CA SER A 28 1.34 -3.33 9.79
C SER A 28 1.96 -4.73 9.77
N ASN A 29 3.25 -4.82 10.09
CA ASN A 29 3.91 -6.12 10.22
C ASN A 29 3.22 -6.89 11.36
N GLY A 30 2.55 -8.01 11.03
CA GLY A 30 2.06 -8.96 12.03
C GLY A 30 0.58 -8.88 12.42
N GLN A 31 -0.21 -7.91 11.95
CA GLN A 31 -1.66 -7.92 12.21
C GLN A 31 -2.44 -8.62 11.09
N ASN A 32 -3.28 -9.59 11.47
CA ASN A 32 -4.36 -10.19 10.64
C ASN A 32 -3.97 -10.68 9.23
N GLY A 33 -2.72 -11.10 9.04
CA GLY A 33 -2.24 -11.59 7.74
C GLY A 33 -2.07 -10.50 6.67
N ALA A 34 -2.06 -9.22 7.06
CA ALA A 34 -1.66 -8.15 6.17
C ALA A 34 -0.15 -8.24 5.88
N PHE A 35 0.22 -8.09 4.60
CA PHE A 35 1.61 -8.11 4.20
C PHE A 35 1.85 -7.23 2.97
N VAL A 36 3.11 -6.88 2.77
CA VAL A 36 3.61 -6.31 1.51
C VAL A 36 4.75 -7.20 1.04
N ASP A 37 4.71 -7.66 -0.20
CA ASP A 37 5.81 -8.40 -0.83
C ASP A 37 6.96 -7.44 -1.17
N TRP A 38 7.70 -7.03 -0.14
CA TRP A 38 8.85 -6.13 -0.27
C TRP A 38 9.95 -6.68 -1.19
N PRO A 39 10.31 -7.97 -1.17
CA PRO A 39 11.26 -8.53 -2.12
C PRO A 39 10.84 -8.31 -3.57
N TRP A 40 9.57 -8.59 -3.92
CA TRP A 40 9.06 -8.36 -5.27
C TRP A 40 9.10 -6.87 -5.64
N LEU A 41 8.66 -5.98 -4.74
CA LEU A 41 8.63 -4.53 -5.01
C LEU A 41 10.04 -3.95 -5.18
N ARG A 42 11.01 -4.40 -4.37
CA ARG A 42 12.42 -3.99 -4.45
C ARG A 42 13.14 -4.59 -5.66
N GLY A 43 12.65 -5.72 -6.18
CA GLY A 43 13.16 -6.35 -7.40
C GLY A 43 12.79 -5.61 -8.68
N GLN A 44 11.82 -4.70 -8.65
CA GLN A 44 11.42 -3.93 -9.83
C GLN A 44 12.51 -2.94 -10.25
N THR A 45 12.73 -2.82 -11.56
CA THR A 45 13.61 -1.79 -12.13
C THR A 45 13.02 -0.41 -11.86
N PRO A 46 13.74 0.49 -11.18
CA PRO A 46 13.24 1.82 -10.93
C PRO A 46 13.25 2.68 -12.20
N LEU A 47 12.23 3.52 -12.35
CA LEU A 47 12.23 4.61 -13.32
C LEU A 47 13.20 5.71 -12.88
N ASP A 48 13.26 5.98 -11.58
CA ASP A 48 14.21 6.92 -10.96
C ASP A 48 14.55 6.47 -9.52
N SER A 49 15.75 6.80 -9.04
CA SER A 49 16.20 6.52 -7.68
C SER A 49 16.94 7.72 -7.10
N LYS A 50 16.43 8.21 -5.97
CA LYS A 50 17.04 9.28 -5.16
C LYS A 50 17.61 8.69 -3.88
N LYS A 51 18.24 9.53 -3.06
CA LYS A 51 18.89 9.14 -1.80
C LYS A 51 17.99 8.30 -0.87
N TYR A 52 16.69 8.60 -0.81
CA TYR A 52 15.75 7.94 0.11
C TYR A 52 14.46 7.46 -0.55
N THR A 53 14.30 7.67 -1.86
CA THR A 53 13.07 7.34 -2.57
C THR A 53 13.38 6.65 -3.88
N ARG A 54 12.58 5.61 -4.17
CA ARG A 54 12.62 4.88 -5.43
C ARG A 54 11.28 5.06 -6.13
N HIS A 55 11.30 5.53 -7.36
CA HIS A 55 10.12 5.65 -8.21
C HIS A 55 10.09 4.47 -9.16
N VAL A 56 9.06 3.62 -9.04
CA VAL A 56 8.85 2.45 -9.89
C VAL A 56 7.66 2.71 -10.79
N ARG A 57 7.79 2.38 -12.08
CA ARG A 57 6.68 2.31 -13.03
C ARG A 57 6.62 0.89 -13.57
N LEU A 58 5.43 0.31 -13.54
CA LEU A 58 5.17 -1.03 -14.06
C LEU A 58 4.60 -0.93 -15.47
N ASP A 59 4.94 -1.89 -16.33
CA ASP A 59 4.47 -1.91 -17.72
C ASP A 59 2.96 -2.16 -17.83
N LYS A 60 2.42 -2.88 -16.85
CA LYS A 60 0.99 -3.20 -16.71
C LYS A 60 0.47 -2.64 -15.39
N PRO A 61 -0.80 -2.17 -15.34
CA PRO A 61 -1.37 -1.65 -14.11
C PRO A 61 -1.51 -2.74 -13.05
N LEU A 62 -1.45 -2.32 -11.77
CA LEU A 62 -1.86 -3.16 -10.65
C LEU A 62 -3.37 -3.21 -10.58
N VAL A 63 -3.92 -4.38 -10.24
CA VAL A 63 -5.35 -4.51 -9.94
C VAL A 63 -5.54 -4.40 -8.44
N VAL A 64 -6.38 -3.45 -8.02
CA VAL A 64 -6.72 -3.21 -6.63
C VAL A 64 -8.17 -3.59 -6.41
N LYS A 65 -8.45 -4.50 -5.47
CA LYS A 65 -9.81 -4.88 -5.06
C LYS A 65 -10.01 -4.54 -3.59
N MET A 66 -11.11 -3.87 -3.28
CA MET A 66 -11.47 -3.43 -1.93
C MET A 66 -12.88 -3.90 -1.58
N ASN A 67 -13.01 -4.51 -0.40
CA ASN A 67 -14.30 -4.78 0.22
C ASN A 67 -14.35 -4.06 1.58
N GLY A 68 -14.94 -2.86 1.58
CA GLY A 68 -15.08 -2.03 2.78
C GLY A 68 -15.99 -2.65 3.85
N HIS A 69 -16.98 -3.44 3.45
CA HIS A 69 -17.88 -4.13 4.39
C HIS A 69 -17.18 -5.24 5.18
N GLN A 70 -16.21 -5.91 4.55
CA GLN A 70 -15.43 -6.99 5.18
C GLN A 70 -14.08 -6.51 5.70
N HIS A 71 -13.74 -5.22 5.54
CA HIS A 71 -12.42 -4.66 5.82
C HIS A 71 -11.28 -5.45 5.16
N ARG A 72 -11.50 -5.91 3.91
CA ARG A 72 -10.53 -6.71 3.14
C ARG A 72 -10.07 -5.99 1.90
N GLY A 73 -8.82 -6.25 1.55
CA GLY A 73 -8.12 -5.63 0.44
C GLY A 73 -7.13 -6.59 -0.19
N VAL A 74 -6.96 -6.49 -1.49
CA VAL A 74 -5.87 -7.15 -2.20
C VAL A 74 -5.37 -6.28 -3.34
N ILE A 75 -4.06 -6.28 -3.54
CA ILE A 75 -3.39 -5.65 -4.66
C ILE A 75 -2.65 -6.76 -5.39
N PHE A 76 -3.03 -7.03 -6.64
CA PHE A 76 -2.43 -8.08 -7.44
C PHE A 76 -1.22 -7.56 -8.21
N LYS A 77 -0.23 -8.43 -8.40
CA LYS A 77 0.88 -8.18 -9.32
C LYS A 77 0.35 -8.09 -10.75
N PRO A 78 1.02 -7.35 -11.65
CA PRO A 78 0.49 -7.14 -12.98
C PRO A 78 0.35 -8.47 -13.75
N GLY A 79 -0.86 -8.76 -14.23
CA GLY A 79 -1.15 -9.98 -14.99
C GLY A 79 -1.50 -11.22 -14.16
N GLU A 80 -1.58 -11.09 -12.84
CA GLU A 80 -2.13 -12.12 -11.95
C GLU A 80 -3.52 -11.65 -11.48
N GLU A 81 -4.58 -12.40 -11.78
CA GLU A 81 -5.94 -12.19 -11.23
C GLU A 81 -6.48 -13.50 -10.64
#